data_AF-A0A7C7VP07-F1
#
_entry.id   AF-A0A7C7VP07-F1
#
_cell.length_a   1.000
_cell.length_b   1.000
_cell.length_c   1.000
_cell.angle_alpha   90.00
_cell.angle_beta   90.00
_cell.angle_gamma   90.00
#
_symmetry.space_group_name_H-M   'P 1'
#
loop_
_entity.id
_entity.type
_entity.pdbx_description
1 polymer ?
#
loop_
_entity_poly.entity_id
_entity_poly.type
_entity_poly.pdbx_seq_one_letter_code
_entity_poly.pdbx_strand_id
1 'polypeptide(L)'
;MPLIIREGRVHKEYGSVPPDVSRFYIMVPSSHLSEPYYLKFGDKVQAEILEARMGEKEFEELKGKKMELIFKSGIIYDHLFISKEDWEENFREYGLVEAGFVISLKLNEVLYSTGERIEIFSKRDVTI
;
A
#
# COMPACT_ATOMS: atom_id res chain seq x y z
N MET A 1 0.50 15.92 8.90
CA MET A 1 -0.15 15.60 7.60
C MET A 1 -0.15 14.09 7.46
N PRO A 2 -1.08 13.47 6.73
CA PRO A 2 -1.02 12.03 6.47
C PRO A 2 0.26 11.68 5.71
N LEU A 3 0.76 10.46 5.89
CA LEU A 3 1.95 9.98 5.19
C LEU A 3 1.59 9.72 3.71
N ILE A 4 2.19 10.49 2.81
CA ILE A 4 1.98 10.33 1.36
C ILE A 4 3.16 9.54 0.78
N ILE A 5 2.86 8.43 0.10
CA ILE A 5 3.78 7.71 -0.77
C ILE A 5 3.58 8.26 -2.16
N ARG A 6 4.61 8.90 -2.72
CA ARG A 6 4.61 9.41 -4.10
C ARG A 6 5.31 8.42 -5.01
N GLU A 7 4.67 8.15 -6.15
CA GLU A 7 5.24 7.34 -7.23
C GLU A 7 5.69 5.93 -6.81
N GLY A 8 4.98 5.32 -5.85
CA GLY A 8 5.28 3.98 -5.38
C GLY A 8 5.14 2.96 -6.50
N ARG A 9 6.27 2.37 -6.91
CA ARG A 9 6.24 1.28 -7.90
C ARG A 9 5.64 0.03 -7.28
N VAL A 10 4.67 -0.57 -7.96
CA VAL A 10 4.06 -1.82 -7.50
C VAL A 10 4.91 -3.01 -7.95
N HIS A 11 5.29 -3.81 -6.98
CA HIS A 11 6.06 -5.05 -7.12
C HIS A 11 5.13 -6.26 -7.03
N LYS A 12 5.62 -7.42 -7.47
CA LYS A 12 4.90 -8.69 -7.42
C LYS A 12 5.73 -9.72 -6.68
N GLU A 13 5.12 -10.34 -5.67
CA GLU A 13 5.70 -11.42 -4.88
C GLU A 13 5.50 -12.76 -5.60
N TYR A 14 6.63 -13.42 -5.87
CA TYR A 14 6.68 -14.72 -6.56
C TYR A 14 6.68 -15.90 -5.58
N GLY A 15 6.99 -15.65 -4.30
CA GLY A 15 6.91 -16.63 -3.23
C GLY A 15 5.48 -16.95 -2.80
N SER A 16 5.36 -17.64 -1.66
CA SER A 16 4.09 -17.87 -0.99
C SER A 16 3.59 -16.59 -0.34
N VAL A 17 2.33 -16.25 -0.57
CA VAL A 17 1.62 -15.18 0.14
C VAL A 17 0.41 -15.76 0.87
N PRO A 18 0.01 -15.20 2.02
CA PRO A 18 -1.24 -15.54 2.69
C PRO A 18 -2.47 -15.42 1.77
N PRO A 19 -3.58 -16.11 2.08
CA PRO A 19 -4.76 -16.18 1.22
C PRO A 19 -5.57 -14.87 1.11
N ASP A 20 -5.41 -13.96 2.06
CA ASP A 20 -6.10 -12.68 2.20
C ASP A 20 -5.34 -11.49 1.57
N VAL A 21 -4.10 -11.73 1.11
CA VAL A 21 -3.31 -10.73 0.41
C VAL A 21 -3.25 -11.01 -1.09
N SER A 22 -3.22 -9.94 -1.89
CA SER A 22 -2.76 -10.06 -3.26
C SER A 22 -1.24 -10.30 -3.30
N ARG A 23 -0.72 -10.64 -4.48
CA ARG A 23 0.73 -10.72 -4.70
C ARG A 23 1.38 -9.35 -4.90
N PHE A 24 0.60 -8.28 -4.95
CA PHE A 24 1.07 -6.95 -5.32
C PHE A 24 1.33 -6.12 -4.09
N TYR A 25 2.48 -5.45 -4.05
CA TYR A 25 2.85 -4.63 -2.90
C TYR A 25 3.64 -3.40 -3.32
N ILE A 26 3.64 -2.41 -2.45
CA ILE A 26 4.58 -1.29 -2.50
C ILE A 26 5.57 -1.39 -1.35
N MET A 27 6.75 -0.85 -1.55
CA MET A 27 7.79 -0.78 -0.53
C MET A 27 7.73 0.58 0.16
N VAL A 28 7.96 0.63 1.47
CA VAL A 28 8.03 1.88 2.26
C VAL A 28 9.23 1.79 3.19
N PRO A 29 10.11 2.80 3.29
CA PRO A 29 11.19 2.76 4.27
C PRO A 29 10.65 2.55 5.68
N SER A 30 11.23 1.59 6.41
CA SER A 30 10.72 1.19 7.73
C SER A 30 10.72 2.33 8.75
N SER A 31 11.65 3.28 8.60
CA SER A 31 11.74 4.51 9.40
C SER A 31 10.55 5.47 9.26
N HIS A 32 9.70 5.28 8.25
CA HIS A 32 8.48 6.06 8.05
C HIS A 32 7.21 5.33 8.48
N LEU A 33 7.29 4.04 8.79
CA LEU A 33 6.10 3.21 8.99
C LEU A 33 6.26 2.22 10.16
N SER A 34 6.97 1.11 10.01
CA SER A 34 7.03 0.13 11.11
C SER A 34 7.78 0.61 12.34
N GLU A 35 8.85 1.39 12.20
CA GLU A 35 9.61 1.87 13.35
C GLU A 35 8.81 2.88 14.20
N PRO A 36 8.13 3.89 13.62
CA PRO A 36 7.36 4.85 14.42
C PRO A 36 6.03 4.30 14.95
N TYR A 37 5.42 3.34 14.23
CA TYR A 37 4.07 2.83 14.54
C TYR A 37 4.07 1.41 15.09
N TYR A 38 5.23 0.79 15.28
CA TYR A 38 5.39 -0.55 15.86
C TYR A 38 4.56 -1.64 15.17
N LEU A 39 4.43 -1.53 13.83
CA LEU A 39 3.62 -2.43 13.02
C LEU A 39 4.17 -3.87 13.03
N LYS A 40 3.25 -4.82 13.02
CA LYS A 40 3.52 -6.25 12.94
C LYS A 40 2.81 -6.85 11.74
N PHE A 41 3.36 -7.95 11.24
CA PHE A 41 2.79 -8.66 10.11
C PHE A 41 1.29 -8.91 10.30
N GLY A 42 0.51 -8.58 9.27
CA GLY A 42 -0.95 -8.72 9.28
C GLY A 42 -1.72 -7.49 9.78
N ASP A 43 -1.05 -6.50 10.38
CA ASP A 43 -1.67 -5.21 10.64
C ASP A 43 -2.10 -4.56 9.32
N LYS A 44 -3.21 -3.83 9.35
CA LYS A 44 -3.85 -3.25 8.17
C LYS A 44 -3.54 -1.76 8.10
N VAL A 45 -3.23 -1.26 6.92
CA VAL A 45 -3.02 0.16 6.65
C VAL A 45 -4.10 0.61 5.68
N GLN A 46 -4.95 1.52 6.13
CA GLN A 46 -5.97 2.13 5.28
C GLN A 46 -5.36 3.27 4.48
N ALA A 47 -5.51 3.19 3.16
CA ALA A 47 -4.94 4.14 2.22
C ALA A 47 -6.02 4.71 1.29
N GLU A 48 -5.69 5.85 0.68
CA GLU A 48 -6.46 6.48 -0.38
C GLU A 48 -5.57 6.61 -1.62
N ILE A 49 -6.07 6.20 -2.78
CA ILE A 49 -5.36 6.29 -4.04
C ILE A 49 -5.38 7.75 -4.51
N LEU A 50 -4.20 8.37 -4.62
CA LEU A 50 -4.07 9.72 -5.15
C LEU A 50 -3.86 9.71 -6.67
N GLU A 51 -3.19 8.68 -7.18
CA GLU A 51 -2.85 8.51 -8.58
C GLU A 51 -2.54 7.04 -8.85
N ALA A 52 -2.90 6.54 -10.03
CA ALA A 52 -2.49 5.23 -10.51
C ALA A 52 -2.20 5.34 -12.01
N ARG A 53 -1.03 4.86 -12.46
CA ARG A 53 -0.64 4.91 -13.88
C ARG A 53 0.22 3.73 -14.32
N MET A 54 0.14 3.40 -15.60
CA MET A 54 0.95 2.39 -16.27
C MET A 54 1.49 2.96 -17.57
N GLY A 55 2.79 3.25 -17.61
CA GLY A 55 3.39 4.02 -18.69
C GLY A 55 2.80 5.43 -18.75
N GLU A 56 2.26 5.81 -19.91
CA GLU A 56 1.58 7.10 -20.13
C GLU A 56 0.08 7.07 -19.79
N LYS A 57 -0.48 5.88 -19.50
CA LYS A 57 -1.91 5.73 -19.19
C LYS A 57 -2.15 5.97 -17.69
N GLU A 58 -2.94 6.98 -17.37
CA GLU A 58 -3.48 7.23 -16.03
C GLU A 58 -4.86 6.58 -15.87
N PHE A 59 -5.17 6.13 -14.66
CA PHE A 59 -6.44 5.48 -14.29
C PHE A 59 -7.19 6.39 -13.31
N GLU A 60 -7.77 7.48 -13.82
CA GLU A 60 -8.48 8.48 -13.02
C GLU A 60 -9.65 7.89 -12.22
N GLU A 61 -10.26 6.79 -12.67
CA GLU A 61 -11.34 6.10 -11.98
C GLU A 61 -10.91 5.48 -10.64
N LEU A 62 -9.61 5.28 -10.43
CA LEU A 62 -9.06 4.79 -9.18
C LEU A 62 -8.81 5.90 -8.17
N LYS A 63 -8.74 7.15 -8.62
CA LYS A 63 -8.43 8.30 -7.78
C LYS A 63 -9.50 8.55 -6.72
N GLY A 64 -9.06 8.76 -5.49
CA GLY A 64 -9.92 8.93 -4.32
C GLY A 64 -10.53 7.62 -3.78
N LYS A 65 -10.32 6.48 -4.44
CA LYS A 65 -10.75 5.20 -3.88
C LYS A 65 -9.94 4.87 -2.63
N LYS A 66 -10.64 4.37 -1.61
CA LYS A 66 -10.01 3.81 -0.42
C LYS A 66 -9.57 2.40 -0.72
N MET A 67 -8.50 1.97 -0.07
CA MET A 67 -8.01 0.61 -0.14
C MET A 67 -7.35 0.19 1.16
N GLU A 68 -7.36 -1.11 1.40
CA GLU A 68 -6.65 -1.75 2.49
C GLU A 68 -5.33 -2.34 2.00
N LEU A 69 -4.27 -2.06 2.77
CA LEU A 69 -2.96 -2.65 2.59
C LEU A 69 -2.63 -3.53 3.79
N ILE A 70 -2.08 -4.72 3.55
CA ILE A 70 -1.64 -5.65 4.59
C ILE A 70 -0.14 -5.50 4.78
N PHE A 71 0.24 -5.19 6.02
CA PHE A 71 1.63 -4.93 6.37
C PHE A 71 2.44 -6.23 6.51
N LYS A 72 3.66 -6.20 5.99
CA LYS A 72 4.72 -7.17 6.27
C LYS A 72 6.04 -6.43 6.46
N SER A 73 6.69 -6.65 7.59
CA SER A 73 7.97 -6.04 7.88
C SER A 73 9.06 -6.52 6.93
N GLY A 74 9.99 -5.61 6.63
CA GLY A 74 11.30 -5.97 6.09
C GLY A 74 12.41 -5.39 6.94
N ILE A 75 13.65 -5.58 6.51
CA ILE A 75 14.83 -5.11 7.27
C ILE A 75 15.05 -3.61 7.07
N ILE A 76 14.86 -3.13 5.84
CA ILE A 76 15.09 -1.73 5.44
C ILE A 76 13.79 -1.10 4.91
N TYR A 77 13.02 -1.91 4.17
CA TYR A 77 11.77 -1.52 3.59
C TYR A 77 10.68 -2.46 4.05
N ASP A 78 9.60 -1.88 4.52
CA ASP A 78 8.34 -2.54 4.77
C ASP A 78 7.61 -2.81 3.46
N HIS A 79 6.83 -3.87 3.44
CA HIS A 79 6.00 -4.24 2.32
C HIS A 79 4.53 -4.02 2.70
N LEU A 80 3.85 -3.23 1.88
CA LEU A 80 2.41 -3.01 1.97
C LEU A 80 1.72 -3.71 0.82
N PHE A 81 1.21 -4.91 1.11
CA PHE A 81 0.49 -5.72 0.13
C PHE A 81 -0.91 -5.17 -0.09
N ILE A 82 -1.35 -5.04 -1.33
CA ILE A 82 -2.74 -4.73 -1.64
C ILE A 82 -3.60 -5.90 -1.15
N SER A 83 -4.68 -5.62 -0.41
CA SER A 83 -5.62 -6.65 0.02
C SER A 83 -6.14 -7.43 -1.20
N LYS A 84 -6.50 -8.71 -1.02
CA LYS A 84 -7.02 -9.50 -2.13
C LYS A 84 -8.32 -8.91 -2.69
N GLU A 85 -9.21 -8.47 -1.81
CA GLU A 85 -10.49 -7.84 -2.14
C GLU A 85 -10.27 -6.58 -2.99
N ASP A 86 -9.46 -5.64 -2.52
CA ASP A 86 -9.17 -4.41 -3.27
C ASP A 86 -8.52 -4.69 -4.62
N TRP A 87 -7.63 -5.67 -4.69
CA TRP A 87 -7.01 -6.03 -5.97
C TRP A 87 -8.03 -6.56 -6.98
N GLU A 88 -8.93 -7.45 -6.53
CA GLU A 88 -9.97 -8.03 -7.37
C GLU A 88 -10.98 -6.98 -7.85
N GLU A 89 -11.40 -6.07 -6.95
CA GLU A 89 -12.41 -5.04 -7.25
C GLU A 89 -11.87 -3.82 -7.99
N ASN A 90 -10.64 -3.39 -7.69
CA ASN A 90 -10.14 -2.09 -8.14
C ASN A 90 -9.03 -2.18 -9.18
N PHE A 91 -8.22 -3.24 -9.22
CA PHE A 91 -7.01 -3.25 -10.06
C PHE A 91 -7.09 -4.27 -11.20
N ARG A 92 -7.63 -5.45 -10.94
CA ARG A 92 -7.64 -6.58 -11.88
C ARG A 92 -8.31 -6.25 -13.21
N GLU A 93 -9.47 -5.60 -13.18
CA GLU A 93 -10.26 -5.28 -14.39
C GLU A 93 -9.56 -4.28 -15.31
N TYR A 94 -8.69 -3.43 -14.76
CA TYR A 94 -7.91 -2.45 -15.51
C TYR A 94 -6.65 -3.05 -16.17
N GLY A 95 -6.43 -4.37 -16.02
CA GLY A 95 -5.25 -5.05 -16.54
C GLY A 95 -3.99 -4.82 -15.70
N LEU A 96 -4.13 -4.32 -14.46
CA LEU A 96 -3.03 -4.12 -13.50
C LEU A 96 -2.63 -5.46 -12.83
N VAL A 97 -2.35 -6.45 -13.69
CA VAL A 97 -1.99 -7.83 -13.33
C VAL A 97 -0.51 -8.13 -13.55
N GLU A 98 0.17 -7.25 -14.28
CA GLU A 98 1.62 -7.19 -14.41
C GLU A 98 2.19 -6.17 -13.41
N ALA A 99 3.36 -6.48 -12.85
CA ALA A 99 4.05 -5.57 -11.95
C ALA A 99 4.56 -4.33 -12.71
N GLY A 100 4.87 -3.26 -11.98
CA GLY A 100 5.56 -2.09 -12.52
C GLY A 100 4.67 -0.91 -12.89
N PHE A 101 3.35 -1.00 -12.65
CA PHE A 101 2.53 0.20 -12.55
C PHE A 101 2.90 1.01 -11.31
N VAL A 102 2.58 2.29 -11.35
CA VAL A 102 2.94 3.27 -10.32
C VAL A 102 1.66 3.70 -9.62
N ILE A 103 1.72 3.77 -8.29
CA ILE A 103 0.62 4.23 -7.46
C ILE A 103 1.12 5.26 -6.44
N SER A 104 0.42 6.38 -6.36
CA SER A 104 0.62 7.35 -5.28
C SER A 104 -0.49 7.15 -4.26
N LEU A 105 -0.12 6.99 -2.99
CA LEU A 105 -1.04 6.68 -1.91
C LEU A 105 -0.94 7.68 -0.77
N LYS A 106 -2.06 7.91 -0.11
CA LYS A 106 -2.13 8.62 1.16
C LYS A 106 -2.50 7.60 2.24
N LEU A 107 -1.57 7.31 3.13
CA LEU A 107 -1.78 6.41 4.26
C LEU A 107 -2.46 7.18 5.39
N ASN A 108 -3.64 6.74 5.80
CA ASN A 108 -4.52 7.45 6.72
C ASN A 108 -4.45 6.89 8.14
N GLU A 109 -4.68 5.59 8.29
CA GLU A 109 -4.71 4.93 9.59
C GLU A 109 -4.12 3.52 9.54
N VAL A 110 -3.59 3.08 10.67
CA VAL A 110 -3.29 1.68 10.95
C VAL A 110 -4.43 1.09 11.77
N LEU A 111 -4.86 -0.12 11.40
CA LEU A 111 -5.68 -1.01 12.20
C LEU A 111 -4.80 -2.17 12.66
N TYR A 112 -4.47 -2.17 13.94
CA TYR A 112 -3.69 -3.23 14.57
C TYR A 112 -4.52 -4.51 14.69
N SER A 113 -3.85 -5.65 14.68
CA SER A 113 -4.44 -6.96 14.97
C SER A 113 -5.17 -7.05 16.32
N THR A 114 -4.87 -6.16 17.26
CA THR A 114 -5.60 -5.99 18.54
C THR A 114 -6.98 -5.34 18.38
N GLY A 115 -7.28 -4.77 17.21
CA GLY A 115 -8.47 -3.96 16.93
C GLY A 115 -8.29 -2.46 17.20
N GLU A 116 -7.15 -2.04 17.75
CA GLU A 116 -6.82 -0.63 17.96
C GLU A 116 -6.57 0.08 16.63
N ARG A 117 -6.93 1.37 16.56
CA ARG A 117 -6.68 2.22 15.40
C ARG A 117 -5.85 3.43 15.78
N ILE A 118 -4.89 3.77 14.93
CA ILE A 118 -4.12 5.00 15.06
C ILE A 118 -3.99 5.71 13.71
N GLU A 119 -4.12 7.03 13.73
CA GLU A 119 -3.88 7.85 12.55
C GLU A 119 -2.38 7.92 12.24
N ILE A 120 -2.04 7.81 10.95
CA ILE A 120 -0.67 7.94 10.47
C ILE A 120 -0.39 9.41 10.21
N PHE A 121 0.55 9.97 10.96
CA PHE A 121 1.05 11.32 10.80
C PHE A 121 2.51 11.34 10.33
N SER A 122 2.76 12.06 9.24
CA SER A 122 4.09 12.44 8.83
C SER A 122 4.25 13.96 8.80
N LYS A 123 5.50 14.40 9.02
CA LYS A 123 5.94 15.78 8.77
C LYS A 123 6.39 15.99 7.31
N ARG A 124 6.56 14.92 6.53
CA ARG A 124 7.07 14.95 5.15
C ARG A 124 6.44 13.84 4.28
N ASP A 125 6.27 14.12 3.00
CA ASP A 125 5.94 13.09 2.01
C ASP A 125 7.14 12.16 1.79
N VAL A 126 6.89 10.92 1.40
CA VAL A 126 7.89 9.91 1.06
C VAL A 126 7.87 9.68 -0.44
N THR A 127 9.00 9.94 -1.09
CA THR A 127 9.27 9.56 -2.49
C THR A 127 10.17 8.34 -2.46
N ILE A 128 9.82 7.29 -3.20
CA ILE A 128 10.45 5.96 -3.13
C ILE A 128 11.01 5.58 -4.49
#